data_AF-A0A8T5GRY7-F1
#
_entry.id   AF-A0A8T5GRY7-F1
#
_cell.length_a   1.000
_cell.length_b   1.000
_cell.length_c   1.000
_cell.angle_alpha   90.00
_cell.angle_beta   90.00
_cell.angle_gamma   90.00
#
_symmetry.space_group_name_H-M   'P 1'
#
loop_
_entity.id
_entity.type
_entity.pdbx_description
1 polymer ?
#
loop_
_entity_poly.entity_id
_entity_poly.type
_entity_poly.pdbx_seq_one_letter_code
_entity_poly.pdbx_strand_id
1 'polypeptide(L)'
;KEAKAAKEAKAAEEKAAKDAEKQAAKEAKAQADAEAKAAEEKAAKAAAAAKKAEPASKEVKKMEELKRVQERSETIDFAILGTAKASDKDDLQVMKGIGPFIEEKLNALGIYTYLQVSKMTSKLETDVNEAIEFFPGRVKRDQWVNQAKILLGEDVKLDEKALKQAEDLERISKNAESIDFATLGVASASEKDSLQTIKGIGPFIEEKLNALGIFTFEQVGNMTSEIEEQVNKAIEFFPGRVKRDEWAKQARELHSKK
;
A
#
# COMPACT_ATOMS: atom_id res chain seq x y z
N LYS A 1 -15.84 87.53 -0.11
CA LYS A 1 -16.72 86.62 0.66
C LYS A 1 -16.91 85.27 -0.04
N GLU A 2 -16.87 85.21 -1.38
CA GLU A 2 -17.09 83.99 -2.18
C GLU A 2 -15.94 82.97 -2.16
N ALA A 3 -14.68 83.39 -2.06
CA ALA A 3 -13.53 82.48 -2.02
C ALA A 3 -13.41 81.63 -0.73
N LYS A 4 -14.05 82.05 0.37
CA LYS A 4 -14.05 81.30 1.65
C LYS A 4 -15.11 80.18 1.65
N ALA A 5 -16.29 80.44 1.09
CA ALA A 5 -17.37 79.47 0.96
C ALA A 5 -17.01 78.30 0.01
N ALA A 6 -16.29 78.58 -1.09
CA ALA A 6 -15.82 77.54 -2.01
C ALA A 6 -14.75 76.61 -1.40
N LYS A 7 -13.94 77.12 -0.47
CA LYS A 7 -12.88 76.36 0.20
C LYS A 7 -13.43 75.48 1.34
N GLU A 8 -14.47 75.96 2.03
CA GLU A 8 -15.19 75.20 3.06
C GLU A 8 -16.06 74.08 2.44
N ALA A 9 -16.69 74.31 1.28
CA ALA A 9 -17.43 73.28 0.56
C ALA A 9 -16.53 72.13 0.07
N LYS A 10 -15.35 72.45 -0.49
CA LYS A 10 -14.39 71.44 -0.98
C LYS A 10 -13.78 70.59 0.15
N ALA A 11 -13.58 71.19 1.34
CA ALA A 11 -13.08 70.47 2.51
C ALA A 11 -14.13 69.54 3.13
N ALA A 12 -15.43 69.90 3.04
CA ALA A 12 -16.52 69.05 3.50
C ALA A 12 -16.72 67.83 2.57
N GLU A 13 -16.60 68.03 1.26
CA GLU A 13 -16.72 66.98 0.25
C GLU A 13 -15.56 65.96 0.33
N GLU A 14 -14.33 66.43 0.54
CA GLU A 14 -13.16 65.55 0.69
C GLU A 14 -13.20 64.73 2.00
N LYS A 15 -13.78 65.28 3.07
CA LYS A 15 -13.97 64.57 4.33
C LYS A 15 -15.07 63.51 4.22
N ALA A 16 -16.18 63.83 3.56
CA ALA A 16 -17.27 62.88 3.30
C ALA A 16 -16.81 61.71 2.42
N ALA A 17 -15.95 61.96 1.42
CA ALA A 17 -15.38 60.91 0.59
C ALA A 17 -14.47 59.95 1.38
N LYS A 18 -13.62 60.48 2.27
CA LYS A 18 -12.72 59.67 3.11
C LYS A 18 -13.47 58.84 4.16
N ASP A 19 -14.55 59.36 4.73
CA ASP A 19 -15.37 58.63 5.69
C ASP A 19 -16.17 57.51 5.01
N ALA A 20 -16.68 57.75 3.79
CA ALA A 20 -17.35 56.72 2.98
C ALA A 20 -16.40 55.58 2.56
N GLU A 21 -15.18 55.90 2.13
CA GLU A 21 -14.16 54.90 1.76
C GLU A 21 -13.76 54.03 2.96
N LYS A 22 -13.64 54.64 4.15
CA LYS A 22 -13.30 53.92 5.39
C LYS A 22 -14.43 53.02 5.89
N GLN A 23 -15.68 53.43 5.68
CA GLN A 23 -16.84 52.60 6.00
C GLN A 23 -16.97 51.41 5.02
N ALA A 24 -16.79 51.65 3.73
CA ALA A 24 -16.79 50.59 2.71
C ALA A 24 -15.68 49.55 2.95
N ALA A 25 -14.48 49.99 3.34
CA ALA A 25 -13.38 49.08 3.68
C ALA A 25 -13.67 48.23 4.94
N LYS A 26 -14.40 48.78 5.91
CA LYS A 26 -14.76 48.07 7.15
C LYS A 26 -15.86 47.03 6.91
N GLU A 27 -16.84 47.35 6.07
CA GLU A 27 -17.92 46.44 5.67
C GLU A 27 -17.38 45.31 4.79
N ALA A 28 -16.49 45.61 3.84
CA ALA A 28 -15.83 44.59 3.01
C ALA A 28 -14.98 43.61 3.85
N LYS A 29 -14.26 44.11 4.86
CA LYS A 29 -13.49 43.25 5.77
C LYS A 29 -14.40 42.37 6.65
N ALA A 30 -15.50 42.92 7.15
CA ALA A 30 -16.46 42.15 7.95
C ALA A 30 -17.14 41.04 7.15
N GLN A 31 -17.43 41.28 5.87
CA GLN A 31 -18.00 40.27 4.98
C GLN A 31 -16.99 39.17 4.63
N ALA A 32 -15.73 39.54 4.37
CA ALA A 32 -14.66 38.58 4.12
C ALA A 32 -14.37 37.68 5.35
N ASP A 33 -14.37 38.26 6.56
CA ASP A 33 -14.17 37.50 7.80
C ASP A 33 -15.36 36.54 8.07
N ALA A 34 -16.59 36.95 7.73
CA ALA A 34 -17.78 36.10 7.85
C ALA A 34 -17.79 34.94 6.84
N GLU A 35 -17.40 35.19 5.59
CA GLU A 35 -17.28 34.15 4.56
C GLU A 35 -16.16 33.16 4.86
N ALA A 36 -15.01 33.64 5.36
CA ALA A 36 -13.90 32.78 5.78
C ALA A 36 -14.32 31.84 6.93
N LYS A 37 -15.03 32.37 7.93
CA LYS A 37 -15.50 31.58 9.08
C LYS A 37 -16.56 30.55 8.69
N ALA A 38 -17.46 30.89 7.76
CA ALA A 38 -18.45 29.96 7.22
C ALA A 38 -17.81 28.86 6.36
N ALA A 39 -16.75 29.18 5.60
CA ALA A 39 -16.00 28.20 4.83
C ALA A 39 -15.22 27.22 5.73
N GLU A 40 -14.60 27.72 6.81
CA GLU A 40 -13.88 26.90 7.79
C GLU A 40 -14.82 25.95 8.54
N GLU A 41 -15.99 26.42 8.98
CA GLU A 41 -16.98 25.58 9.65
C GLU A 41 -17.55 24.49 8.73
N LYS A 42 -17.78 24.82 7.46
CA LYS A 42 -18.24 23.86 6.44
C LYS A 42 -17.16 22.82 6.13
N ALA A 43 -15.89 23.23 6.06
CA ALA A 43 -14.75 22.32 5.86
C ALA A 43 -14.55 21.38 7.06
N ALA A 44 -14.65 21.89 8.29
CA ALA A 44 -14.54 21.09 9.50
C ALA A 44 -15.67 20.04 9.60
N LYS A 45 -16.90 20.41 9.26
CA LYS A 45 -18.05 19.49 9.26
C LYS A 45 -17.94 18.42 8.17
N ALA A 46 -17.43 18.78 6.99
CA ALA A 46 -17.14 17.81 5.92
C ALA A 46 -16.02 16.84 6.30
N ALA A 47 -14.95 17.31 6.93
CA ALA A 47 -13.85 16.48 7.40
C ALA A 47 -14.27 15.51 8.52
N ALA A 48 -15.14 15.96 9.44
CA ALA A 48 -15.70 15.11 10.49
C ALA A 48 -16.64 14.03 9.93
N ALA A 49 -17.44 14.34 8.92
CA ALA A 49 -18.29 13.37 8.23
C ALA A 49 -17.47 12.33 7.45
N ALA A 50 -16.41 12.76 6.76
CA ALA A 50 -15.49 11.87 6.03
C ALA A 50 -14.76 10.90 6.98
N LYS A 51 -14.21 11.40 8.10
CA LYS A 51 -13.56 10.56 9.13
C LYS A 51 -14.48 9.54 9.77
N LYS A 52 -15.79 9.80 9.85
CA LYS A 52 -16.77 8.85 10.44
C LYS A 52 -17.24 7.79 9.43
N ALA A 53 -17.21 8.10 8.14
CA ALA A 53 -17.57 7.16 7.07
C ALA A 53 -16.44 6.17 6.71
N GLU A 54 -15.18 6.58 6.83
CA GLU A 54 -14.00 5.75 6.54
C GLU A 54 -13.87 4.46 7.39
N PRO A 55 -14.06 4.46 8.72
CA PRO A 55 -13.95 3.24 9.53
C PRO A 55 -15.06 2.23 9.21
N ALA A 56 -16.29 2.68 8.99
CA ALA A 56 -17.40 1.79 8.60
C ALA A 56 -17.15 1.14 7.24
N SER A 57 -16.58 1.88 6.26
CA SER A 57 -16.22 1.30 4.97
C SER A 57 -15.08 0.28 5.06
N LYS A 58 -14.07 0.54 5.90
CA LYS A 58 -12.95 -0.40 6.12
C LYS A 58 -13.42 -1.69 6.80
N GLU A 59 -14.32 -1.60 7.76
CA GLU A 59 -14.84 -2.76 8.49
C GLU A 59 -15.71 -3.66 7.61
N VAL A 60 -16.56 -3.07 6.76
CA VAL A 60 -17.35 -3.83 5.78
C VAL A 60 -16.44 -4.57 4.79
N LYS A 61 -15.43 -3.89 4.23
CA LYS A 61 -14.45 -4.52 3.32
C LYS A 61 -13.72 -5.68 4.00
N LYS A 62 -13.30 -5.47 5.25
CA LYS A 62 -12.62 -6.48 6.07
C LYS A 62 -13.48 -7.74 6.25
N MET A 63 -14.76 -7.58 6.62
CA MET A 63 -15.69 -8.69 6.77
C MET A 63 -15.95 -9.43 5.44
N GLU A 64 -16.06 -8.69 4.33
CA GLU A 64 -16.26 -9.28 3.01
C GLU A 64 -15.06 -10.12 2.58
N GLU A 65 -13.84 -9.64 2.87
CA GLU A 65 -12.61 -10.37 2.63
C GLU A 65 -12.50 -11.63 3.49
N LEU A 66 -12.86 -11.55 4.79
CA LEU A 66 -12.92 -12.73 5.65
C LEU A 66 -13.90 -13.79 5.11
N LYS A 67 -15.05 -13.39 4.58
CA LYS A 67 -16.02 -14.32 3.98
C LYS A 67 -15.45 -15.00 2.74
N ARG A 68 -14.83 -14.24 1.83
CA ARG A 68 -14.17 -14.83 0.64
C ARG A 68 -13.04 -15.78 1.01
N VAL A 69 -12.24 -15.41 2.02
CA VAL A 69 -11.18 -16.28 2.54
C VAL A 69 -11.79 -17.55 3.16
N GLN A 70 -12.85 -17.42 3.96
CA GLN A 70 -13.56 -18.56 4.54
C GLN A 70 -14.07 -19.53 3.47
N GLU A 71 -14.65 -19.03 2.37
CA GLU A 71 -15.09 -19.88 1.24
C GLU A 71 -13.93 -20.65 0.60
N ARG A 72 -12.70 -20.11 0.65
CA ARG A 72 -11.49 -20.80 0.19
C ARG A 72 -10.96 -21.85 1.17
N SER A 73 -11.57 -22.06 2.34
CA SER A 73 -11.17 -23.15 3.23
C SER A 73 -11.26 -24.51 2.54
N GLU A 74 -12.13 -24.66 1.54
CA GLU A 74 -12.30 -25.87 0.75
C GLU A 74 -11.06 -26.27 -0.07
N THR A 75 -10.16 -25.31 -0.35
CA THR A 75 -8.92 -25.60 -1.08
C THR A 75 -7.80 -26.12 -0.17
N ILE A 76 -8.01 -26.12 1.15
CA ILE A 76 -7.01 -26.48 2.14
C ILE A 76 -7.19 -27.93 2.57
N ASP A 77 -6.11 -28.71 2.47
CA ASP A 77 -6.10 -30.11 2.86
C ASP A 77 -5.97 -30.28 4.39
N PHE A 78 -7.12 -30.28 5.07
CA PHE A 78 -7.22 -30.53 6.50
C PHE A 78 -6.96 -31.99 6.91
N ALA A 79 -6.85 -32.93 5.97
CA ALA A 79 -6.40 -34.28 6.30
C ALA A 79 -4.91 -34.27 6.72
N ILE A 80 -4.12 -33.38 6.13
CA ILE A 80 -2.71 -33.17 6.50
C ILE A 80 -2.59 -32.26 7.72
N LEU A 81 -3.26 -31.09 7.70
CA LEU A 81 -3.13 -30.10 8.80
C LEU A 81 -3.76 -30.59 10.10
N GLY A 82 -4.81 -31.42 10.01
CA GLY A 82 -5.70 -31.70 11.12
C GLY A 82 -6.66 -30.54 11.39
N THR A 83 -7.62 -30.78 12.27
CA THR A 83 -8.65 -29.80 12.65
C THR A 83 -8.44 -29.36 14.10
N ALA A 84 -8.78 -28.10 14.37
CA ALA A 84 -8.77 -27.51 15.70
C ALA A 84 -10.04 -26.66 15.88
N LYS A 85 -10.46 -26.44 17.12
CA LYS A 85 -11.57 -25.54 17.42
C LYS A 85 -11.04 -24.14 17.70
N ALA A 86 -11.88 -23.12 17.51
CA ALA A 86 -11.55 -21.76 17.89
C ALA A 86 -11.24 -21.59 19.40
N SER A 87 -11.73 -22.50 20.26
CA SER A 87 -11.39 -22.55 21.68
C SER A 87 -9.94 -22.92 21.96
N ASP A 88 -9.30 -23.61 21.02
CA ASP A 88 -7.96 -24.17 21.16
C ASP A 88 -6.93 -23.29 20.43
N LYS A 89 -7.31 -22.05 20.09
CA LYS A 89 -6.51 -21.14 19.28
C LYS A 89 -5.22 -20.74 19.99
N ASP A 90 -4.11 -20.91 19.28
CA ASP A 90 -2.81 -20.35 19.64
C ASP A 90 -2.69 -18.88 19.20
N ASP A 91 -1.76 -18.13 19.79
CA ASP A 91 -1.45 -16.76 19.34
C ASP A 91 -0.54 -16.79 18.12
N LEU A 92 -1.11 -16.91 16.91
CA LEU A 92 -0.30 -17.03 15.69
C LEU A 92 0.53 -15.76 15.40
N GLN A 93 0.21 -14.63 16.04
CA GLN A 93 0.92 -13.36 15.83
C GLN A 93 2.35 -13.37 16.39
N VAL A 94 2.69 -14.33 17.26
CA VAL A 94 4.08 -14.49 17.71
C VAL A 94 5.01 -14.92 16.57
N MET A 95 4.46 -15.47 15.48
CA MET A 95 5.22 -15.81 14.28
C MET A 95 5.39 -14.59 13.38
N LYS A 96 6.64 -14.33 13.02
CA LYS A 96 6.99 -13.25 12.10
C LYS A 96 6.26 -13.41 10.77
N GLY A 97 5.65 -12.32 10.30
CA GLY A 97 4.84 -12.28 9.09
C GLY A 97 3.35 -12.46 9.30
N ILE A 98 2.92 -12.85 10.51
CA ILE A 98 1.50 -12.97 10.87
C ILE A 98 1.09 -11.74 11.69
N GLY A 99 0.38 -10.80 11.06
CA GLY A 99 -0.28 -9.69 11.75
C GLY A 99 -1.71 -10.04 12.17
N PRO A 100 -2.39 -9.16 12.94
CA PRO A 100 -3.75 -9.41 13.44
C PRO A 100 -4.74 -9.82 12.34
N PHE A 101 -4.69 -9.16 11.19
CA PHE A 101 -5.61 -9.48 10.08
C PHE A 101 -5.26 -10.78 9.36
N ILE A 102 -3.97 -11.12 9.29
CA ILE A 102 -3.53 -12.41 8.71
C ILE A 102 -3.95 -13.56 9.61
N GLU A 103 -3.83 -13.40 10.93
CA GLU A 103 -4.34 -14.38 11.88
C GLU A 103 -5.86 -14.53 11.76
N GLU A 104 -6.63 -13.44 11.64
CA GLU A 104 -8.08 -13.52 11.41
C GLU A 104 -8.43 -14.31 10.13
N LYS A 105 -7.68 -14.11 9.05
CA LYS A 105 -7.85 -14.87 7.81
C LYS A 105 -7.51 -16.36 7.97
N LEU A 106 -6.44 -16.69 8.69
CA LEU A 106 -6.09 -18.09 9.00
C LEU A 106 -7.20 -18.75 9.83
N ASN A 107 -7.71 -18.06 10.85
CA ASN A 107 -8.84 -18.54 11.64
C ASN A 107 -10.09 -18.74 10.78
N ALA A 108 -10.36 -17.83 9.83
CA ALA A 108 -11.46 -17.98 8.88
C ALA A 108 -11.30 -19.21 7.97
N LEU A 109 -10.06 -19.60 7.63
CA LEU A 109 -9.80 -20.86 6.93
C LEU A 109 -9.98 -22.09 7.82
N GLY A 110 -9.92 -21.95 9.14
CA GLY A 110 -9.93 -23.08 10.09
C GLY A 110 -8.55 -23.46 10.62
N ILE A 111 -7.55 -22.59 10.44
CA ILE A 111 -6.18 -22.76 10.93
C ILE A 111 -6.02 -21.91 12.20
N TYR A 112 -5.97 -22.56 13.35
CA TYR A 112 -5.99 -21.93 14.67
C TYR A 112 -4.72 -22.17 15.49
N THR A 113 -3.94 -23.19 15.18
CA THR A 113 -2.87 -23.69 16.06
C THR A 113 -1.50 -23.72 15.40
N TYR A 114 -0.44 -23.61 16.19
CA TYR A 114 0.93 -23.86 15.73
C TYR A 114 1.08 -25.28 15.18
N LEU A 115 0.35 -26.25 15.72
CA LEU A 115 0.37 -27.64 15.24
C LEU A 115 -0.13 -27.79 13.81
N GLN A 116 -1.15 -27.02 13.41
CA GLN A 116 -1.59 -27.01 12.02
C GLN A 116 -0.53 -26.37 11.13
N VAL A 117 0.02 -25.21 11.52
CA VAL A 117 1.06 -24.51 10.75
C VAL A 117 2.32 -25.36 10.58
N SER A 118 2.76 -26.07 11.62
CA SER A 118 3.96 -26.93 11.58
C SER A 118 3.84 -28.12 10.63
N LYS A 119 2.62 -28.51 10.26
CA LYS A 119 2.32 -29.62 9.35
C LYS A 119 2.16 -29.21 7.89
N MET A 120 2.18 -27.90 7.57
CA MET A 120 2.04 -27.47 6.18
C MET A 120 3.20 -28.05 5.34
N THR A 121 2.84 -28.69 4.24
CA THR A 121 3.79 -29.06 3.19
C THR A 121 4.07 -27.86 2.31
N SER A 122 5.12 -27.92 1.48
CA SER A 122 5.40 -26.87 0.50
C SER A 122 4.19 -26.56 -0.40
N LYS A 123 3.36 -27.56 -0.73
CA LYS A 123 2.13 -27.30 -1.48
C LYS A 123 1.13 -26.50 -0.63
N LEU A 124 0.88 -26.94 0.61
CA LEU A 124 -0.05 -26.27 1.53
C LEU A 124 0.39 -24.86 1.89
N GLU A 125 1.68 -24.59 2.04
CA GLU A 125 2.17 -23.23 2.25
C GLU A 125 1.79 -22.30 1.07
N THR A 126 1.83 -22.81 -0.16
CA THR A 126 1.35 -22.07 -1.35
C THR A 126 -0.16 -21.92 -1.32
N ASP A 127 -0.91 -23.02 -1.14
CA ASP A 127 -2.37 -23.02 -1.15
C ASP A 127 -2.92 -22.07 -0.07
N VAL A 128 -2.35 -22.11 1.14
CA VAL A 128 -2.71 -21.22 2.26
C VAL A 128 -2.39 -19.78 1.90
N ASN A 129 -1.20 -19.47 1.36
CA ASN A 129 -0.81 -18.12 0.98
C ASN A 129 -1.80 -17.50 -0.03
N GLU A 130 -2.25 -18.27 -1.00
CA GLU A 130 -3.25 -17.85 -1.99
C GLU A 130 -4.66 -17.73 -1.38
N ALA A 131 -5.04 -18.68 -0.52
CA ALA A 131 -6.34 -18.69 0.13
C ALA A 131 -6.55 -17.46 1.04
N ILE A 132 -5.51 -17.03 1.76
CA ILE A 132 -5.56 -15.80 2.58
C ILE A 132 -5.35 -14.51 1.78
N GLU A 133 -5.25 -14.57 0.45
CA GLU A 133 -5.01 -13.40 -0.41
C GLU A 133 -3.78 -12.59 0.05
N PHE A 134 -2.73 -13.27 0.51
CA PHE A 134 -1.52 -12.61 0.98
C PHE A 134 -0.49 -12.49 -0.14
N PHE A 135 0.51 -11.62 0.05
CA PHE A 135 1.56 -11.42 -0.94
C PHE A 135 2.16 -12.78 -1.35
N PRO A 136 2.35 -13.05 -2.65
CA PRO A 136 2.80 -14.35 -3.11
C PRO A 136 4.05 -14.87 -2.39
N GLY A 137 3.95 -16.10 -1.85
CA GLY A 137 5.07 -16.82 -1.24
C GLY A 137 5.48 -16.39 0.16
N ARG A 138 4.75 -15.47 0.82
CA ARG A 138 5.08 -15.00 2.18
C ARG A 138 5.12 -16.10 3.23
N VAL A 139 4.17 -17.03 3.20
CA VAL A 139 4.12 -18.14 4.18
C VAL A 139 5.46 -18.89 4.23
N LYS A 140 6.02 -19.23 3.06
CA LYS A 140 7.33 -19.90 2.92
C LYS A 140 8.49 -19.00 3.28
N ARG A 141 8.46 -17.76 2.75
CA ARG A 141 9.55 -16.80 2.87
C ARG A 141 9.78 -16.36 4.31
N ASP A 142 8.68 -16.21 5.04
CA ASP A 142 8.67 -15.92 6.47
C ASP A 142 8.84 -17.22 7.30
N GLN A 143 8.96 -18.39 6.66
CA GLN A 143 9.22 -19.69 7.30
C GLN A 143 8.22 -20.05 8.41
N TRP A 144 6.93 -19.81 8.20
CA TRP A 144 5.90 -20.05 9.23
C TRP A 144 5.94 -21.47 9.79
N VAL A 145 6.17 -22.47 8.93
CA VAL A 145 6.28 -23.88 9.35
C VAL A 145 7.41 -24.08 10.36
N ASN A 146 8.58 -23.51 10.10
CA ASN A 146 9.74 -23.66 10.99
C ASN A 146 9.53 -22.89 12.30
N GLN A 147 8.94 -21.69 12.24
CA GLN A 147 8.60 -20.92 13.44
C GLN A 147 7.59 -21.68 14.32
N ALA A 148 6.55 -22.27 13.71
CA ALA A 148 5.56 -23.07 14.41
C ALA A 148 6.18 -24.32 15.08
N LYS A 149 7.11 -25.00 14.40
CA LYS A 149 7.86 -26.13 14.98
C LYS A 149 8.68 -25.72 16.21
N ILE A 150 9.35 -24.58 16.14
CA ILE A 150 10.11 -24.03 17.28
C ILE A 150 9.19 -23.72 18.47
N LEU A 151 8.00 -23.14 18.21
CA LEU A 151 7.00 -22.86 19.25
C LEU A 151 6.43 -24.13 19.89
N LEU A 152 6.45 -25.25 19.17
CA LEU A 152 6.10 -26.58 19.68
C LEU A 152 7.28 -27.29 20.38
N GLY A 153 8.43 -26.63 20.49
CA GLY A 153 9.63 -27.16 21.15
C GLY A 153 10.50 -28.07 20.28
N GLU A 154 10.30 -28.09 18.96
CA GLU A 154 11.20 -28.81 18.05
C GLU A 154 12.50 -28.03 17.82
N ASP A 155 13.63 -28.75 17.77
CA ASP A 155 14.94 -28.16 17.47
C ASP A 155 15.12 -27.98 15.95
N VAL A 156 14.48 -26.94 15.41
CA VAL A 156 14.57 -26.54 14.00
C VAL A 156 15.31 -25.21 13.91
N LYS A 157 16.26 -25.12 12.98
CA LYS A 157 16.98 -23.86 12.70
C LYS A 157 16.24 -23.04 11.67
N LEU A 158 16.06 -21.76 11.96
CA LEU A 158 15.58 -20.78 10.99
C LEU A 158 16.70 -20.46 9.99
N ASP A 159 16.31 -20.17 8.75
CA ASP A 159 17.21 -19.57 7.77
C ASP A 159 17.13 -18.05 7.95
N GLU A 160 18.00 -17.53 8.82
CA GLU A 160 18.05 -16.10 9.13
C GLU A 160 18.25 -15.23 7.88
N LYS A 161 18.98 -15.74 6.88
CA LYS A 161 19.19 -15.04 5.62
C LYS A 161 17.89 -14.96 4.83
N ALA A 162 17.14 -16.05 4.74
CA ALA A 162 15.82 -16.05 4.09
C ALA A 162 14.85 -15.10 4.82
N LEU A 163 14.83 -15.12 6.16
CA LEU A 163 14.03 -14.20 6.97
C LEU A 163 14.41 -12.74 6.78
N LYS A 164 15.70 -12.45 6.57
CA LYS A 164 16.16 -11.08 6.31
C LYS A 164 15.74 -10.61 4.92
N GLN A 165 15.91 -11.47 3.92
CA GLN A 165 15.41 -11.26 2.56
C GLN A 165 13.89 -11.05 2.54
N ALA A 166 13.16 -11.75 3.42
CA ALA A 166 11.73 -11.57 3.57
C ALA A 166 11.32 -10.17 4.06
N GLU A 167 12.02 -9.66 5.09
CA GLU A 167 11.83 -8.29 5.59
C GLU A 167 12.19 -7.26 4.53
N ASP A 168 13.29 -7.49 3.82
CA ASP A 168 13.75 -6.59 2.76
C ASP A 168 12.69 -6.48 1.68
N LEU A 169 12.11 -7.61 1.23
CA LEU A 169 11.06 -7.59 0.22
C LEU A 169 9.74 -6.98 0.72
N GLU A 170 9.39 -7.10 2.00
CA GLU A 170 8.25 -6.37 2.57
C GLU A 170 8.49 -4.86 2.62
N ARG A 171 9.72 -4.43 2.93
CA ARG A 171 10.09 -3.02 2.86
C ARG A 171 10.02 -2.51 1.42
N ILE A 172 10.53 -3.29 0.47
CA ILE A 172 10.49 -2.99 -0.96
C ILE A 172 9.03 -2.87 -1.43
N SER A 173 8.13 -3.78 -1.05
CA SER A 173 6.73 -3.72 -1.49
C SER A 173 6.03 -2.44 -1.05
N LYS A 174 6.38 -1.88 0.12
CA LYS A 174 5.85 -0.58 0.58
C LYS A 174 6.34 0.59 -0.28
N ASN A 175 7.51 0.45 -0.92
CA ASN A 175 8.02 1.46 -1.85
C ASN A 175 7.27 1.50 -3.18
N ALA A 176 6.40 0.51 -3.47
CA ALA A 176 5.58 0.49 -4.69
C ALA A 176 4.66 1.70 -4.83
N GLU A 177 4.26 2.31 -3.71
CA GLU A 177 3.42 3.53 -3.69
C GLU A 177 4.07 4.72 -4.43
N SER A 178 5.39 4.70 -4.62
CA SER A 178 6.14 5.76 -5.32
C SER A 178 6.25 5.56 -6.83
N ILE A 179 5.69 4.48 -7.37
CA ILE A 179 5.81 4.09 -8.78
C ILE A 179 4.51 4.42 -9.52
N ASP A 180 4.62 5.07 -10.67
CA ASP A 180 3.46 5.37 -11.52
C ASP A 180 3.00 4.14 -12.33
N PHE A 181 2.07 3.37 -11.74
CA PHE A 181 1.43 2.23 -12.40
C PHE A 181 0.42 2.62 -13.48
N ALA A 182 -0.01 3.89 -13.58
CA ALA A 182 -0.88 4.32 -14.67
C ALA A 182 -0.13 4.32 -16.00
N THR A 183 1.15 4.68 -15.97
CA THR A 183 2.05 4.58 -17.13
C THR A 183 2.62 3.18 -17.29
N LEU A 184 3.00 2.52 -16.19
CA LEU A 184 3.66 1.21 -16.24
C LEU A 184 2.72 0.08 -16.68
N GLY A 185 1.43 0.18 -16.33
CA GLY A 185 0.46 -0.90 -16.44
C GLY A 185 0.46 -1.80 -15.21
N VAL A 186 -0.64 -2.53 -15.03
CA VAL A 186 -0.85 -3.48 -13.93
C VAL A 186 -0.89 -4.90 -14.45
N ALA A 187 -0.26 -5.81 -13.74
CA ALA A 187 -0.28 -7.24 -14.03
C ALA A 187 -0.35 -8.03 -12.73
N SER A 188 -0.81 -9.27 -12.83
CA SER A 188 -0.87 -10.23 -11.74
C SER A 188 0.29 -11.22 -11.79
N ALA A 189 0.53 -11.92 -10.67
CA ALA A 189 1.55 -12.95 -10.61
C ALA A 189 1.32 -14.11 -11.60
N SER A 190 0.08 -14.35 -12.03
CA SER A 190 -0.24 -15.34 -13.07
C SER A 190 0.20 -14.95 -14.48
N GLU A 191 0.42 -13.66 -14.72
CA GLU A 191 0.86 -13.14 -16.02
C GLU A 191 2.38 -12.97 -16.09
N LYS A 192 3.08 -13.38 -15.02
CA LYS A 192 4.50 -13.12 -14.82
C LYS A 192 5.37 -13.64 -15.98
N ASP A 193 6.22 -12.76 -16.49
CA ASP A 193 7.30 -13.09 -17.42
C ASP A 193 8.58 -13.48 -16.67
N SER A 194 9.49 -14.16 -17.38
CA SER A 194 10.84 -14.43 -16.86
C SER A 194 11.72 -13.19 -16.99
N LEU A 195 11.57 -12.24 -16.06
CA LEU A 195 12.30 -10.96 -16.07
C LEU A 195 13.82 -11.17 -15.98
N GLN A 196 14.26 -12.32 -15.46
CA GLN A 196 15.68 -12.71 -15.43
C GLN A 196 16.32 -12.81 -16.83
N THR A 197 15.51 -12.86 -17.89
CA THR A 197 15.99 -12.80 -19.28
C THR A 197 16.61 -11.43 -19.61
N ILE A 198 16.22 -10.38 -18.90
CA ILE A 198 16.79 -9.03 -19.05
C ILE A 198 18.15 -8.98 -18.36
N LYS A 199 19.18 -8.59 -19.11
CA LYS A 199 20.53 -8.47 -18.57
C LYS A 199 20.56 -7.50 -17.40
N GLY A 200 21.06 -7.96 -16.26
CA GLY A 200 21.16 -7.19 -15.02
C GLY A 200 20.06 -7.50 -14.01
N ILE A 201 19.02 -8.23 -14.40
CA ILE A 201 17.97 -8.75 -13.51
C ILE A 201 18.35 -10.19 -13.11
N GLY A 202 18.86 -10.36 -11.89
CA GLY A 202 19.03 -11.69 -11.29
C GLY A 202 17.79 -12.13 -10.50
N PRO A 203 17.77 -13.37 -9.95
CA PRO A 203 16.64 -13.88 -9.17
C PRO A 203 16.17 -12.93 -8.06
N PHE A 204 17.10 -12.38 -7.30
CA PHE A 204 16.80 -11.45 -6.21
C PHE A 204 16.22 -10.11 -6.69
N ILE A 205 16.62 -9.64 -7.88
CA ILE A 205 16.08 -8.41 -8.46
C ILE A 205 14.69 -8.65 -9.02
N GLU A 206 14.47 -9.79 -9.67
CA GLU A 206 13.14 -10.20 -10.10
C GLU A 206 12.19 -10.31 -8.89
N GLU A 207 12.62 -10.90 -7.77
CA GLU A 207 11.82 -10.94 -6.55
C GLU A 207 11.43 -9.55 -6.04
N LYS A 208 12.38 -8.60 -6.06
CA LYS A 208 12.11 -7.21 -5.67
C LYS A 208 11.13 -6.52 -6.63
N LEU A 209 11.27 -6.74 -7.93
CA LEU A 209 10.33 -6.23 -8.93
C LEU A 209 8.92 -6.81 -8.73
N ASN A 210 8.82 -8.12 -8.52
CA ASN A 210 7.54 -8.77 -8.22
C ASN A 210 6.94 -8.23 -6.92
N ALA A 211 7.76 -7.97 -5.89
CA ALA A 211 7.31 -7.35 -4.64
C ALA A 211 6.78 -5.92 -4.85
N LEU A 212 7.28 -5.20 -5.86
CA LEU A 212 6.73 -3.91 -6.28
C LEU A 212 5.44 -4.05 -7.11
N GLY A 213 5.09 -5.23 -7.61
CA GLY A 213 3.97 -5.43 -8.53
C GLY A 213 4.36 -5.37 -10.02
N ILE A 214 5.65 -5.51 -10.31
CA ILE A 214 6.20 -5.53 -11.67
C ILE A 214 6.53 -6.97 -12.02
N PHE A 215 5.69 -7.57 -12.87
CA PHE A 215 5.73 -8.99 -13.22
C PHE A 215 6.07 -9.24 -14.70
N THR A 216 5.82 -8.29 -15.60
CA THR A 216 5.86 -8.55 -17.05
C THR A 216 6.93 -7.75 -17.79
N PHE A 217 7.33 -8.25 -18.96
CA PHE A 217 8.18 -7.52 -19.90
C PHE A 217 7.50 -6.26 -20.41
N GLU A 218 6.16 -6.27 -20.52
CA GLU A 218 5.40 -5.09 -20.91
C GLU A 218 5.59 -3.95 -19.90
N GLN A 219 5.40 -4.24 -18.61
CA GLN A 219 5.61 -3.26 -17.55
C GLN A 219 7.03 -2.71 -17.59
N VAL A 220 8.05 -3.58 -17.61
CA VAL A 220 9.44 -3.11 -17.69
C VAL A 220 9.70 -2.31 -18.96
N GLY A 221 9.08 -2.69 -20.08
CA GLY A 221 9.16 -1.97 -21.34
C GLY A 221 8.48 -0.60 -21.33
N ASN A 222 7.47 -0.40 -20.50
CA ASN A 222 6.76 0.87 -20.38
C ASN A 222 7.47 1.89 -19.48
N MET A 223 8.58 1.52 -18.84
CA MET A 223 9.34 2.45 -17.99
C MET A 223 9.83 3.66 -18.79
N THR A 224 9.43 4.85 -18.32
CA THR A 224 10.02 6.13 -18.71
C THR A 224 11.29 6.38 -17.91
N SER A 225 12.13 7.35 -18.30
CA SER A 225 13.33 7.67 -17.51
C SER A 225 13.02 8.04 -16.04
N GLU A 226 11.87 8.66 -15.78
CA GLU A 226 11.43 8.95 -14.41
C GLU A 226 11.09 7.67 -13.66
N ILE A 227 10.33 6.75 -14.29
CA ILE A 227 9.95 5.49 -13.65
C ILE A 227 11.18 4.59 -13.46
N GLU A 228 12.15 4.59 -14.37
CA GLU A 228 13.43 3.87 -14.18
C GLU A 228 14.14 4.33 -12.90
N GLU A 229 14.11 5.64 -12.59
CA GLU A 229 14.69 6.19 -11.37
C GLU A 229 13.86 5.83 -10.13
N GLN A 230 12.53 5.93 -10.21
CA GLN A 230 11.61 5.51 -9.15
C GLN A 230 11.82 4.04 -8.80
N VAL A 231 11.81 3.15 -9.79
CA VAL A 231 12.02 1.71 -9.63
C VAL A 231 13.41 1.44 -9.07
N ASN A 232 14.46 2.09 -9.59
CA ASN A 232 15.82 1.90 -9.08
C ASN A 232 15.93 2.25 -7.58
N LYS A 233 15.28 3.34 -7.15
CA LYS A 233 15.23 3.74 -5.74
C LYS A 233 14.39 2.76 -4.93
N ALA A 234 13.22 2.36 -5.44
CA ALA A 234 12.27 1.49 -4.75
C ALA A 234 12.83 0.08 -4.50
N ILE A 235 13.61 -0.47 -5.44
CA ILE A 235 14.28 -1.78 -5.27
C ILE A 235 15.53 -1.71 -4.37
N GLU A 236 15.91 -0.54 -3.86
CA GLU A 236 17.09 -0.32 -3.01
C GLU A 236 18.35 -0.99 -3.59
N PHE A 237 18.59 -0.80 -4.89
CA PHE A 237 19.73 -1.38 -5.59
C PHE A 237 20.77 -0.31 -5.95
N PHE A 238 21.94 -0.75 -6.45
CA PHE A 238 23.00 0.18 -6.86
C PHE A 238 22.44 1.28 -7.77
N PRO A 239 22.72 2.56 -7.49
CA PRO A 239 22.16 3.67 -8.24
C PRO A 239 22.35 3.56 -9.75
N GLY A 240 21.28 3.83 -10.51
CA GLY A 240 21.31 3.96 -11.97
C GLY A 240 21.39 2.67 -12.78
N ARG A 241 21.28 1.49 -12.15
CA ARG A 241 21.40 0.19 -12.84
C ARG A 241 20.30 -0.08 -13.85
N VAL A 242 19.07 0.28 -13.51
CA VAL A 242 17.89 0.05 -14.39
C VAL A 242 18.11 0.68 -15.77
N LYS A 243 18.50 1.96 -15.78
CA LYS A 243 18.77 2.73 -16.99
C LYS A 243 20.08 2.33 -17.68
N ARG A 244 21.16 2.15 -16.91
CA ARG A 244 22.49 1.78 -17.44
C ARG A 244 22.49 0.43 -18.13
N ASP A 245 21.75 -0.53 -17.57
CA ASP A 245 21.64 -1.87 -18.13
C ASP A 245 20.50 -1.92 -19.19
N GLU A 246 19.91 -0.79 -19.60
CA GLU A 246 18.88 -0.67 -20.65
C GLU A 246 17.67 -1.61 -20.46
N TRP A 247 17.16 -1.76 -19.23
CA TRP A 247 16.09 -2.72 -18.94
C TRP A 247 14.84 -2.49 -19.78
N ALA A 248 14.39 -1.24 -19.89
CA ALA A 248 13.18 -0.91 -20.66
C ALA A 248 13.30 -1.27 -22.14
N LYS A 249 14.47 -1.07 -22.73
CA LYS A 249 14.73 -1.42 -24.14
C LYS A 249 14.70 -2.94 -24.35
N GLN A 250 15.44 -3.68 -23.53
CA GLN A 250 15.46 -5.15 -23.59
C GLN A 250 14.07 -5.74 -23.39
N ALA A 251 13.31 -5.21 -22.43
CA ALA A 251 11.96 -5.67 -22.13
C ALA A 251 10.99 -5.45 -23.31
N ARG A 252 11.06 -4.30 -24.00
CA ARG A 252 10.26 -4.07 -25.22
C ARG A 252 10.57 -5.09 -26.32
N GLU A 253 11.85 -5.40 -26.53
CA GLU A 253 12.26 -6.41 -27.51
C GLU A 253 11.76 -7.81 -27.12
N LEU A 254 11.81 -8.18 -25.85
CA LEU A 254 11.32 -9.46 -25.35
C LEU A 254 9.79 -9.55 -25.44
N HIS A 255 9.07 -8.48 -25.07
CA HIS A 255 7.62 -8.43 -25.15
C HIS A 255 7.13 -8.58 -26.60
N SER A 256 7.81 -7.96 -27.57
CA SER A 256 7.47 -8.10 -29.00
C SER A 256 7.69 -9.50 -29.59
N LYS A 257 8.46 -10.35 -28.92
CA LYS A 257 8.83 -11.71 -29.35
C LYS A 257 8.04 -12.81 -28.62
N LYS A 258 7.24 -12.41 -27.62
CA LYS A 258 6.35 -13.28 -26.84
C LYS A 258 5.09 -13.62 -27.66
#